data_AF-A0A3B9V0V0-F1
#
_entry.id   AF-A0A3B9V0V0-F1
#
_cell.length_a   1.000
_cell.length_b   1.000
_cell.length_c   1.000
_cell.angle_alpha   90.00
_cell.angle_beta   90.00
_cell.angle_gamma   90.00
#
_symmetry.space_group_name_H-M   'P 1'
#
loop_
_entity.id
_entity.type
_entity.pdbx_description
1 polymer ?
#
loop_
_entity_poly.entity_id
_entity_poly.type
_entity_poly.pdbx_seq_one_letter_code
_entity_poly.pdbx_strand_id
1 'polypeptide(L)'
;DVAIDQGGCVETSRPTTHDDPTFVIDGVIHYCVANMPGGVPRTSTYALNNVTLPHVLTLANKGWRQALRHDAHLRDGLNVHAGQIT
;
A
#
# COMPACT_ATOMS: atom_id res chain seq x y z
N ASP A 1 -12.60 5.65 -8.33
CA ASP A 1 -11.52 6.40 -7.70
C ASP A 1 -10.44 5.44 -7.23
N VAL A 2 -9.24 5.54 -7.82
CA VAL A 2 -8.07 4.71 -7.46
C VAL A 2 -7.34 5.27 -6.24
N ALA A 3 -7.46 6.57 -5.97
CA ALA A 3 -6.87 7.21 -4.79
C ALA A 3 -7.65 6.91 -3.49
N ILE A 4 -8.65 6.03 -3.54
CA ILE A 4 -9.54 5.74 -2.43
C ILE A 4 -8.82 5.16 -1.21
N ASP A 5 -7.69 4.47 -1.42
CA ASP A 5 -6.83 3.95 -0.35
C ASP A 5 -6.26 5.07 0.55
N GLN A 6 -6.34 6.33 0.10
CA GLN A 6 -5.91 7.53 0.84
C GLN A 6 -7.06 8.54 1.04
N GLY A 7 -8.31 8.08 0.96
CA GLY A 7 -9.51 8.91 1.18
C GLY A 7 -10.20 9.38 -0.10
N GLY A 8 -9.61 9.19 -1.27
CA GLY A 8 -10.19 9.57 -2.57
C GLY A 8 -9.88 11.00 -3.01
N CYS A 9 -10.04 11.27 -4.30
CA CYS A 9 -9.84 12.58 -4.93
C CYS A 9 -11.15 13.22 -5.44
N VAL A 10 -12.27 12.51 -5.35
CA VAL A 10 -13.60 13.00 -5.72
C VAL A 10 -14.46 13.09 -4.46
N GLU A 11 -15.15 14.21 -4.27
CA GLU A 11 -15.96 14.48 -3.06
C GLU A 11 -17.01 13.39 -2.76
N THR A 12 -17.63 12.83 -3.80
CA THR A 12 -18.67 11.80 -3.67
C THR A 12 -18.10 10.38 -3.54
N SER A 13 -16.77 10.21 -3.56
CA SER A 13 -16.14 8.91 -3.38
C SER A 13 -16.19 8.46 -1.93
N ARG A 14 -16.61 7.21 -1.74
CA ARG A 14 -16.51 6.47 -0.47
C ARG A 14 -15.96 5.07 -0.75
N PRO A 15 -15.21 4.46 0.18
CA PRO A 15 -14.63 3.15 -0.03
C PRO A 15 -15.71 2.10 -0.33
N THR A 16 -15.47 1.29 -1.36
CA THR A 16 -16.24 0.08 -1.67
C THR A 16 -15.39 -1.18 -1.52
N THR A 17 -16.00 -2.35 -1.63
CA THR A 17 -15.31 -3.65 -1.49
C THR A 17 -15.41 -4.42 -2.80
N HIS A 18 -14.65 -5.52 -2.94
CA HIS A 18 -14.81 -6.38 -4.12
C HIS A 18 -16.20 -7.04 -4.19
N ASP A 19 -16.86 -7.28 -3.05
CA ASP A 19 -18.19 -7.90 -2.97
C ASP A 19 -19.32 -6.93 -3.34
N ASP A 20 -19.19 -5.67 -2.93
CA ASP A 20 -20.11 -4.58 -3.28
C ASP A 20 -19.29 -3.41 -3.89
N PRO A 21 -18.95 -3.49 -5.19
CA PRO A 21 -17.91 -2.64 -5.79
C PRO A 21 -18.39 -1.27 -6.25
N THR A 22 -19.70 -1.11 -6.44
CA THR A 22 -20.26 0.10 -7.04
C THR A 22 -21.45 0.64 -6.27
N PHE A 23 -21.66 1.95 -6.39
CA PHE A 23 -22.87 2.61 -5.95
C PHE A 23 -23.19 3.77 -6.90
N VAL A 24 -24.36 4.39 -6.76
CA VAL A 24 -24.78 5.52 -7.60
C VAL A 24 -25.01 6.76 -6.75
N ILE A 25 -24.41 7.88 -7.14
CA ILE A 25 -24.72 9.22 -6.65
C ILE A 25 -24.98 10.11 -7.85
N ASP A 26 -26.09 10.85 -7.84
CA ASP A 26 -26.51 11.77 -8.91
C ASP A 26 -26.53 11.14 -10.32
N GLY A 27 -26.89 9.85 -10.38
CA GLY A 27 -26.94 9.08 -11.63
C GLY A 27 -25.58 8.62 -12.16
N VAL A 28 -24.47 8.93 -11.47
CA VAL A 28 -23.12 8.46 -11.82
C VAL A 28 -22.79 7.20 -11.03
N ILE A 29 -22.24 6.19 -11.70
CA ILE A 29 -21.74 4.98 -11.05
C ILE A 29 -20.33 5.24 -10.52
N HIS A 30 -20.14 5.04 -9.22
CA HIS A 30 -18.86 5.15 -8.53
C HIS A 30 -18.28 3.77 -8.32
N TYR A 31 -17.05 3.55 -8.79
CA TYR A 31 -16.24 2.38 -8.45
C TYR A 31 -15.06 2.84 -7.60
N CYS A 32 -15.02 2.49 -6.32
CA CYS A 32 -14.08 3.02 -5.33
C CYS A 32 -13.51 1.90 -4.46
N VAL A 33 -13.17 0.76 -5.08
CA VAL A 33 -12.69 -0.42 -4.36
C VAL A 33 -11.28 -0.17 -3.85
N ALA A 34 -11.10 -0.25 -2.53
CA ALA A 34 -9.78 -0.23 -1.91
C ALA A 34 -9.02 -1.54 -2.18
N ASN A 35 -7.69 -1.50 -2.17
CA ASN A 35 -6.86 -2.70 -2.42
C ASN A 35 -7.24 -3.43 -3.73
N MET A 36 -7.34 -2.68 -4.83
CA MET A 36 -7.58 -3.25 -6.17
C MET A 36 -6.61 -4.38 -6.56
N PRO A 37 -5.29 -4.32 -6.25
CA PRO A 37 -4.35 -5.40 -6.57
C PRO A 37 -4.73 -6.75 -5.94
N GLY A 38 -5.55 -6.74 -4.87
CA GLY A 38 -6.08 -7.95 -4.24
C GLY A 38 -6.98 -8.79 -5.16
N GLY A 39 -7.62 -8.19 -6.18
CA GLY A 39 -8.43 -8.92 -7.17
C GLY A 39 -7.61 -9.75 -8.17
N VAL A 40 -6.29 -9.52 -8.25
CA VAL A 40 -5.37 -10.22 -9.16
C VAL A 40 -4.15 -10.77 -8.40
N PRO A 41 -4.37 -11.64 -7.38
CA PRO A 41 -3.38 -11.96 -6.36
C PRO A 41 -2.09 -12.58 -6.92
N ARG A 42 -2.18 -13.41 -7.97
CA ARG A 42 -0.99 -14.01 -8.61
C ARG A 42 -0.06 -12.91 -9.14
N THR A 43 -0.58 -12.01 -9.95
CA THR A 43 0.21 -10.94 -10.58
C THR A 43 0.72 -9.94 -9.55
N SER A 44 -0.15 -9.48 -8.64
CA SER A 44 0.22 -8.49 -7.62
C SER A 44 1.24 -9.02 -6.62
N THR A 45 1.17 -10.30 -6.25
CA THR A 45 2.16 -10.95 -5.38
C THR A 45 3.54 -10.98 -6.03
N TYR A 46 3.65 -11.37 -7.30
CA TYR A 46 4.93 -11.35 -8.00
C TYR A 46 5.47 -9.92 -8.15
N ALA A 47 4.61 -8.97 -8.51
CA ALA A 47 5.00 -7.56 -8.67
C ALA A 47 5.55 -6.97 -7.36
N LEU A 48 4.85 -7.17 -6.24
CA LEU A 48 5.27 -6.67 -4.94
C LEU A 48 6.58 -7.34 -4.48
N ASN A 49 6.68 -8.67 -4.56
CA ASN A 49 7.88 -9.38 -4.12
C ASN A 49 9.12 -8.98 -4.93
N ASN A 50 8.99 -8.77 -6.24
CA ASN A 50 10.13 -8.37 -7.07
C ASN A 50 10.75 -7.04 -6.61
N VAL A 51 9.96 -6.14 -6.02
CA VAL A 51 10.46 -4.85 -5.50
C VAL A 51 10.83 -4.92 -4.02
N THR A 52 10.15 -5.74 -3.20
CA THR A 52 10.42 -5.80 -1.75
C THR A 52 11.51 -6.78 -1.35
N LEU A 53 11.74 -7.85 -2.13
CA LEU A 53 12.68 -8.93 -1.78
C LEU A 53 14.11 -8.43 -1.48
N PRO A 54 14.70 -7.50 -2.25
CA PRO A 54 16.04 -6.98 -1.93
C PRO A 54 16.11 -6.30 -0.54
N HIS A 55 15.07 -5.58 -0.15
CA HIS A 55 14.99 -4.94 1.17
C HIS A 55 14.84 -5.98 2.29
N VAL A 56 14.00 -7.00 2.08
CA VAL A 56 13.83 -8.11 3.03
C VAL A 56 15.15 -8.85 3.26
N LEU A 57 15.89 -9.18 2.20
CA LEU A 57 17.19 -9.83 2.31
C LEU A 57 18.23 -8.95 3.01
N THR A 58 18.22 -7.64 2.77
CA THR A 58 19.11 -6.69 3.44
C THR A 58 18.83 -6.63 4.95
N LEU A 59 17.55 -6.56 5.33
CA LEU A 59 17.13 -6.62 6.72
C LEU A 59 17.50 -7.94 7.38
N ALA A 60 17.28 -9.07 6.70
CA ALA A 60 17.59 -10.40 7.23
C ALA A 60 19.10 -10.59 7.46
N ASN A 61 19.94 -10.15 6.53
CA ASN A 61 21.39 -10.36 6.60
C ASN A 61 22.11 -9.40 7.56
N LYS A 62 21.62 -8.15 7.69
CA LYS A 62 22.33 -7.09 8.44
C LYS A 62 21.60 -6.66 9.73
N GLY A 63 20.36 -7.07 9.90
CA GLY A 63 19.45 -6.50 10.90
C GLY A 63 19.02 -5.07 10.55
N TRP A 64 17.94 -4.62 11.20
CA TRP A 64 17.34 -3.31 10.89
C TRP A 64 18.31 -2.14 11.11
N ARG A 65 19.06 -2.11 12.21
CA ARG A 65 19.91 -0.96 12.56
C ARG A 65 20.99 -0.68 11.51
N GLN A 66 21.66 -1.72 11.03
CA GLN A 66 22.70 -1.56 10.01
C GLN A 66 22.10 -1.39 8.61
N ALA A 67 20.97 -2.03 8.31
CA ALA A 67 20.25 -1.83 7.05
C ALA A 67 19.82 -0.37 6.87
N LEU A 68 19.13 0.22 7.86
CA LEU A 68 18.68 1.62 7.79
C LEU A 68 19.82 2.64 7.80
N ARG A 69 21.00 2.29 8.36
CA ARG A 69 22.17 3.18 8.29
C ARG A 69 22.79 3.25 6.90
N HIS A 70 22.69 2.18 6.13
CA HIS A 70 23.33 2.07 4.81
C HIS A 70 22.39 2.42 3.64
N ASP A 71 21.09 2.27 3.83
CA ASP A 71 20.08 2.53 2.79
C ASP A 71 19.14 3.64 3.27
N ALA A 72 19.33 4.84 2.71
CA ALA A 72 18.49 5.99 3.01
C ALA A 72 17.03 5.77 2.60
N HIS A 73 16.77 5.08 1.48
CA HIS A 73 15.41 4.81 1.03
C HIS A 73 14.68 3.87 1.99
N LEU A 74 15.37 2.84 2.49
CA LEU A 74 14.80 1.94 3.50
C LEU A 74 14.61 2.66 4.84
N ARG A 75 15.52 3.57 5.20
CA ARG A 75 15.41 4.41 6.40
C ARG A 75 14.19 5.32 6.38
N ASP A 76 13.91 5.94 5.24
CA ASP A 76 12.76 6.83 5.08
C ASP A 76 11.42 6.07 5.20
N GLY A 77 11.44 4.73 5.15
CA GLY A 77 10.29 3.87 5.44
C GLY A 77 10.11 3.47 6.91
N LEU A 78 11.02 3.85 7.81
CA LEU A 78 10.84 3.63 9.25
C LEU A 78 9.70 4.53 9.75
N ASN A 79 8.72 3.93 10.43
CA ASN A 79 7.57 4.67 10.96
C ASN A 79 7.62 4.83 12.49
N VAL A 80 8.00 3.76 13.21
CA VAL A 80 7.99 3.72 14.67
C VAL A 80 9.15 2.88 15.20
N HIS A 81 9.83 3.35 16.25
CA HIS A 81 10.81 2.57 17.00
C HIS A 81 10.84 2.96 18.47
N ALA A 82 10.93 1.98 19.39
CA ALA A 82 11.08 2.20 20.83
C ALA A 82 10.04 3.18 21.43
N GLY A 83 8.79 3.12 20.96
CA GLY A 83 7.71 3.99 21.42
C GLY A 83 7.71 5.40 20.83
N GLN A 84 8.59 5.70 19.88
CA GLN A 84 8.66 6.99 19.19
C GLN A 84 8.23 6.86 17.73
N ILE A 85 7.44 7.83 17.26
CA ILE A 85 7.19 8.07 15.83
C ILE A 85 8.42 8.79 15.28
N THR A 86 8.90 8.36 14.13
CA THR A 86 10.16 8.83 13.52
C THR A 86 9.97 9.94 12.50
#